data_AF-A0A4P2Q9B6-F1
#
_entry.id   AF-A0A4P2Q9B6-F1
#
_cell.length_a   1.000
_cell.length_b   1.000
_cell.length_c   1.000
_cell.angle_alpha   90.00
_cell.angle_beta   90.00
_cell.angle_gamma   90.00
#
_symmetry.space_group_name_H-M   'P 1'
#
loop_
_entity.id
_entity.type
_entity.pdbx_description
1 polymer ?
#
loop_
_entity_poly.entity_id
_entity_poly.type
_entity_poly.pdbx_seq_one_letter_code
_entity_poly.pdbx_strand_id
1 'polypeptide(L)'
;MLNAIDDLAKAARCERRPSLRILSAMRSLLLPFVGFLLLSGCGEDPTVYGPCQPQEYGNPGCPWPEEGDGGAGGEGGGGGEGGGSEASGGDETACAGDCVPPAPLGWFGPALLWYGPPDQAPDCPAAAPNVGYEGFADLVPEPLACATCLCDPPDAATASCQLPLGWSAHAATMCSGDAPGTLATTFAAPEAWDGACTAANAIPADQDCGGQPCVQSLSIEAPTVTVAGACTPRVDEPPVPAFLDPWRTRALACLPGAYTECPGDRSTCMPSPGQPGVPPPGGFLTCIFHEGDVTCGEPYLVKHVFHGGIDDTRGCSPCGCGEPEGASCTIMASVYSDGACGEALLSAVVSSTTPFCGVTPPGVALGSKSAEVVAVDPGGCAPSGGEPIGEMVPAEPSTFCCLA
;
A
#
# COMPACT_ATOMS: atom_id res chain seq x y z
N MET A 1 15.71 29.18 -35.95
CA MET A 1 17.18 29.30 -35.85
C MET A 1 17.53 28.97 -34.41
N LEU A 2 18.18 27.89 -34.05
CA LEU A 2 18.66 26.67 -34.71
C LEU A 2 19.02 25.76 -33.51
N ASN A 3 18.70 24.46 -33.60
CA ASN A 3 19.31 23.33 -32.86
C ASN A 3 19.07 23.18 -31.35
N ALA A 4 18.25 22.18 -30.97
CA ALA A 4 18.59 21.06 -30.07
C ALA A 4 17.31 20.35 -29.59
N ILE A 5 16.69 19.57 -30.48
CA ILE A 5 15.74 18.50 -30.13
C ILE A 5 16.28 17.27 -30.87
N ASP A 6 17.08 16.49 -30.18
CA ASP A 6 17.52 15.13 -30.56
C ASP A 6 17.98 14.46 -29.26
N ASP A 7 17.13 13.60 -28.68
CA ASP A 7 17.44 12.17 -28.62
C ASP A 7 16.34 11.37 -27.86
N LEU A 8 15.50 10.69 -28.66
CA LEU A 8 15.07 9.28 -28.53
C LEU A 8 14.42 8.86 -27.19
N ALA A 9 13.10 8.63 -27.05
CA ALA A 9 12.06 8.21 -28.00
C ALA A 9 12.45 6.99 -28.88
N LYS A 10 12.75 5.86 -28.23
CA LYS A 10 12.84 4.52 -28.85
C LYS A 10 12.30 3.44 -27.90
N ALA A 11 11.04 3.03 -28.11
CA ALA A 11 10.56 1.63 -28.03
C ALA A 11 9.02 1.58 -27.94
N ALA A 12 8.32 2.07 -28.95
CA ALA A 12 6.91 1.74 -29.17
C ALA A 12 6.75 1.36 -30.64
N ARG A 13 6.91 0.07 -30.94
CA ARG A 13 6.55 -0.51 -32.24
C ARG A 13 6.48 -2.04 -32.13
N CYS A 14 5.29 -2.57 -31.86
CA CYS A 14 4.88 -3.84 -32.45
C CYS A 14 3.36 -4.02 -32.32
N GLU A 15 2.59 -3.45 -33.27
CA GLU A 15 1.28 -4.01 -33.59
C GLU A 15 1.03 -4.03 -35.10
N ARG A 16 0.67 -5.24 -35.55
CA ARG A 16 -0.17 -5.65 -36.69
C ARG A 16 0.31 -5.38 -38.12
N ARG A 17 0.43 -6.48 -38.88
CA ARG A 17 -0.42 -6.67 -40.07
C ARG A 17 -0.90 -8.13 -40.22
N PRO A 18 -2.17 -8.33 -40.62
CA PRO A 18 -2.72 -9.61 -41.00
C PRO A 18 -2.49 -9.88 -42.50
N SER A 19 -2.37 -11.14 -42.88
CA SER A 19 -2.50 -11.58 -44.27
C SER A 19 -3.42 -12.80 -44.34
N LEU A 20 -4.40 -12.67 -45.23
CA LEU A 20 -5.52 -13.59 -45.49
C LEU A 20 -5.19 -14.54 -46.66
N ARG A 21 -5.92 -15.68 -46.72
CA ARG A 21 -6.11 -16.67 -47.81
C ARG A 21 -5.20 -17.92 -47.73
N ILE A 22 -5.63 -19.17 -47.95
CA ILE A 22 -6.88 -19.80 -48.44
C ILE A 22 -6.76 -21.36 -48.22
N LEU A 23 -7.89 -22.04 -47.94
CA LEU A 23 -8.27 -23.47 -48.15
C LEU A 23 -7.29 -24.63 -47.84
N SER A 24 -7.69 -25.58 -46.98
CA SER A 24 -8.26 -26.90 -47.39
C SER A 24 -8.49 -27.84 -46.19
N ALA A 25 -9.43 -28.77 -46.37
CA ALA A 25 -10.00 -29.69 -45.39
C ALA A 25 -9.21 -30.98 -45.15
N MET A 26 -9.38 -31.60 -43.96
CA MET A 26 -9.47 -33.06 -43.67
C MET A 26 -9.22 -33.27 -42.15
N ARG A 27 -10.19 -33.66 -41.32
CA ARG A 27 -10.76 -35.00 -41.07
C ARG A 27 -9.83 -35.93 -40.25
N SER A 28 -10.26 -36.18 -39.01
CA SER A 28 -9.97 -37.34 -38.13
C SER A 28 -8.55 -37.54 -37.57
N LEU A 29 -8.39 -37.45 -36.24
CA LEU A 29 -8.35 -38.62 -35.32
C LEU A 29 -8.11 -38.15 -33.87
N LEU A 30 -8.92 -38.65 -32.95
CA LEU A 30 -8.74 -38.57 -31.49
C LEU A 30 -7.74 -39.64 -31.03
N LEU A 31 -6.73 -39.26 -30.23
CA LEU A 31 -6.05 -40.07 -29.20
C LEU A 31 -5.23 -39.14 -28.27
N PRO A 32 -5.12 -39.43 -26.96
CA PRO A 32 -4.54 -38.52 -25.98
C PRO A 32 -3.03 -38.74 -25.83
N PHE A 33 -2.25 -37.65 -25.88
CA PHE A 33 -0.84 -37.67 -25.52
C PHE A 33 -0.66 -37.15 -24.09
N VAL A 34 -0.08 -38.02 -23.25
CA VAL A 34 0.44 -37.74 -21.93
C VAL A 34 1.64 -36.80 -22.09
N GLY A 35 1.48 -35.55 -21.65
CA GLY A 35 2.50 -34.50 -21.69
C GLY A 35 3.08 -34.25 -20.31
N PHE A 36 4.27 -34.79 -20.07
CA PHE A 36 5.12 -34.57 -18.91
C PHE A 36 5.71 -33.14 -19.01
N LEU A 37 5.27 -32.21 -18.16
CA LEU A 37 5.81 -30.85 -18.09
C LEU A 37 7.02 -30.81 -17.14
N LEU A 38 8.21 -30.75 -17.73
CA LEU A 38 9.43 -30.32 -17.06
C LEU A 38 9.46 -28.78 -17.08
N LEU A 39 9.35 -28.16 -15.90
CA LEU A 39 9.65 -26.74 -15.70
C LEU A 39 11.17 -26.58 -15.60
N SER A 40 11.78 -26.05 -16.65
CA SER A 40 13.12 -25.46 -16.61
C SER A 40 13.06 -24.14 -15.85
N GLY A 41 13.72 -24.09 -14.69
CA GLY A 41 13.91 -22.86 -13.91
C GLY A 41 14.86 -21.89 -14.64
N CYS A 42 14.42 -20.64 -14.80
CA CYS A 42 15.30 -19.52 -15.07
C CYS A 42 15.94 -19.10 -13.74
N GLY A 43 17.23 -19.38 -13.59
CA GLY A 43 18.05 -18.74 -12.56
C GLY A 43 18.49 -17.39 -13.09
N GLU A 44 17.92 -16.32 -12.57
CA GLU A 44 18.44 -14.97 -12.75
C GLU A 44 19.43 -14.71 -11.62
N ASP A 45 20.69 -14.41 -11.96
CA ASP A 45 21.68 -13.94 -11.00
C ASP A 45 21.23 -12.59 -10.42
N PRO A 46 21.32 -12.38 -9.09
CA PRO A 46 20.95 -11.10 -8.51
C PRO A 46 21.92 -10.01 -8.98
N THR A 47 21.38 -8.99 -9.65
CA THR A 47 22.14 -7.80 -10.02
C THR A 47 22.31 -6.95 -8.76
N VAL A 48 23.52 -6.94 -8.18
CA VAL A 48 23.87 -6.13 -7.01
C VAL A 48 23.97 -4.66 -7.44
N TYR A 49 23.03 -3.83 -6.98
CA TYR A 49 23.15 -2.37 -7.02
C TYR A 49 23.56 -1.88 -5.63
N GLY A 50 24.86 -1.67 -5.42
CA GLY A 50 25.43 -1.14 -4.18
C GLY A 50 26.96 -1.16 -4.19
N PRO A 51 27.64 -0.40 -3.32
CA PRO A 51 29.09 -0.48 -3.17
C PRO A 51 29.49 -1.88 -2.67
N CYS A 52 30.48 -2.50 -3.33
CA CYS A 52 30.93 -3.87 -3.05
C CYS A 52 31.32 -4.04 -1.57
N GLN A 53 30.83 -5.10 -0.93
CA GLN A 53 31.25 -5.46 0.42
C GLN A 53 32.64 -6.15 0.39
N PRO A 54 33.46 -6.08 1.46
CA PRO A 54 34.80 -6.67 1.49
C PRO A 54 34.88 -8.17 1.15
N GLN A 55 33.78 -8.88 1.37
CA GLN A 55 33.60 -10.31 1.11
C GLN A 55 33.20 -10.64 -0.35
N GLU A 56 32.92 -9.63 -1.17
CA GLU A 56 32.45 -9.77 -2.55
C GLU A 56 33.55 -9.45 -3.59
N TYR A 57 34.73 -9.02 -3.14
CA TYR A 57 35.86 -8.77 -4.02
C TYR A 57 36.38 -10.06 -4.68
N GLY A 58 36.58 -10.01 -6.00
CA GLY A 58 37.02 -11.13 -6.83
C GLY A 58 35.93 -11.78 -7.68
N ASN A 59 34.68 -11.33 -7.59
CA ASN A 59 33.58 -11.73 -8.48
C ASN A 59 33.58 -10.86 -9.76
N PRO A 60 33.04 -11.29 -10.93
CA PRO A 60 33.05 -10.52 -12.17
C PRO A 60 32.41 -9.12 -12.09
N GLY A 61 31.53 -8.90 -11.10
CA GLY A 61 30.90 -7.59 -10.83
C GLY A 61 31.67 -6.69 -9.84
N CYS A 62 32.69 -7.21 -9.13
CA CYS A 62 33.46 -6.50 -8.10
C CYS A 62 34.95 -6.92 -8.16
N PRO A 63 35.74 -6.38 -9.12
CA PRO A 63 37.17 -6.66 -9.22
C PRO A 63 37.95 -6.03 -8.05
N TRP A 64 39.09 -6.63 -7.70
CA TRP A 64 40.00 -6.09 -6.68
C TRP A 64 40.53 -4.71 -7.11
N PRO A 65 40.61 -3.73 -6.19
CA PRO A 65 41.30 -2.47 -6.47
C PRO A 65 42.79 -2.74 -6.67
N GLU A 66 43.34 -2.33 -7.82
CA GLU A 66 44.78 -2.48 -8.09
C GLU A 66 45.60 -1.51 -7.21
N GLU A 67 46.65 -2.04 -6.59
CA GLU A 67 47.62 -1.26 -5.81
C GLU A 67 48.28 -0.19 -6.69
N GLY A 68 48.18 1.06 -6.25
CA GLY A 68 48.73 2.19 -6.97
C GLY A 68 50.25 2.11 -7.13
N ASP A 69 50.70 2.23 -8.38
CA ASP A 69 52.09 2.34 -8.80
C ASP A 69 52.82 3.47 -8.07
N GLY A 70 53.99 3.14 -7.52
CA GLY A 70 54.92 4.06 -6.90
C GLY A 70 55.61 4.99 -7.90
N GLY A 71 55.65 6.28 -7.57
CA GLY A 71 56.42 7.32 -8.27
C GLY A 71 57.46 7.96 -7.35
N ALA A 72 58.69 8.08 -7.85
CA ALA A 72 59.95 8.28 -7.15
C ALA A 72 60.32 9.73 -6.76
N GLY A 73 61.28 9.84 -5.84
CA GLY A 73 62.44 10.73 -6.00
C GLY A 73 62.62 11.87 -4.97
N GLY A 74 63.72 11.83 -4.22
CA GLY A 74 64.20 12.96 -3.43
C GLY A 74 65.31 12.61 -2.43
N GLU A 75 66.53 12.38 -2.91
CA GLU A 75 67.75 12.28 -2.09
C GLU A 75 68.14 13.64 -1.49
N GLY A 76 68.68 13.61 -0.27
CA GLY A 76 69.35 14.75 0.38
C GLY A 76 70.03 14.32 1.68
N GLY A 77 71.31 13.94 1.57
CA GLY A 77 72.11 13.43 2.68
C GLY A 77 72.63 14.49 3.66
N GLY A 78 73.23 14.00 4.75
CA GLY A 78 74.01 14.81 5.69
C GLY A 78 74.22 14.08 7.01
N GLY A 79 75.36 13.39 7.15
CA GLY A 79 75.73 12.64 8.34
C GLY A 79 76.17 13.49 9.53
N GLY A 80 76.23 12.83 10.69
CA GLY A 80 76.85 13.31 11.92
C GLY A 80 76.87 12.20 12.95
N GLU A 81 78.02 11.55 13.10
CA GLU A 81 78.31 10.55 14.13
C GLU A 81 78.46 11.20 15.52
N GLY A 82 78.13 10.43 16.56
CA GLY A 82 78.91 10.39 17.79
C GLY A 82 78.15 10.64 19.09
N GLY A 83 78.15 9.64 19.96
CA GLY A 83 78.04 9.83 21.41
C GLY A 83 77.10 8.87 22.12
N GLY A 84 77.58 7.67 22.46
CA GLY A 84 76.92 6.81 23.43
C GLY A 84 77.13 7.31 24.86
N SER A 85 76.11 7.13 25.70
CA SER A 85 76.24 6.96 27.16
C SER A 85 74.98 6.29 27.67
N GLU A 86 75.20 5.36 28.58
CA GLU A 86 74.26 4.38 29.12
C GLU A 86 73.23 4.96 30.08
N ALA A 87 72.09 4.28 30.13
CA ALA A 87 71.26 3.99 31.31
C ALA A 87 70.86 5.14 32.25
N SER A 88 69.58 5.48 32.18
CA SER A 88 68.75 5.59 33.39
C SER A 88 67.32 5.22 33.03
N GLY A 89 66.79 4.22 33.74
CA GLY A 89 65.41 3.77 33.61
C GLY A 89 64.45 4.91 33.82
N GLY A 90 63.69 5.24 32.78
CA GLY A 90 62.42 5.92 32.90
C GLY A 90 61.36 4.86 32.73
N ASP A 91 60.49 4.72 33.73
CA ASP A 91 59.15 4.17 33.53
C ASP A 91 58.49 4.99 32.43
N GLU A 92 58.62 4.56 31.18
CA GLU A 92 57.86 5.12 30.07
C GLU A 92 56.41 4.75 30.32
N THR A 93 55.67 5.76 30.77
CA THR A 93 54.22 5.79 31.08
C THR A 93 53.43 4.90 30.14
N ALA A 94 53.26 3.63 30.52
CA ALA A 94 52.56 2.62 29.71
C ALA A 94 51.07 2.95 29.52
N CYS A 95 50.53 3.85 30.35
CA CYS A 95 49.22 4.44 30.18
C CYS A 95 49.30 5.96 30.41
N ALA A 96 48.95 6.75 29.40
CA ALA A 96 48.82 8.21 29.52
C ALA A 96 47.42 8.67 29.97
N GLY A 97 46.50 7.71 30.18
CA GLY A 97 45.13 7.94 30.61
C GLY A 97 44.77 7.24 31.92
N ASP A 98 43.50 6.93 32.11
CA ASP A 98 42.99 6.27 33.31
C ASP A 98 43.00 4.75 33.15
N CYS A 99 43.45 4.07 34.20
CA CYS A 99 43.41 2.62 34.32
C CYS A 99 42.03 2.17 34.78
N VAL A 100 41.27 1.53 33.90
CA VAL A 100 39.90 1.08 34.20
C VAL A 100 39.78 -0.44 34.15
N PRO A 101 38.88 -1.04 34.94
CA PRO A 101 38.66 -2.48 34.95
C PRO A 101 38.36 -3.03 33.53
N PRO A 102 38.97 -4.16 33.12
CA PRO A 102 38.76 -4.70 31.78
C PRO A 102 37.32 -5.22 31.62
N ALA A 103 36.85 -5.32 30.38
CA ALA A 103 35.56 -5.94 30.09
C ALA A 103 35.57 -7.42 30.52
N PRO A 104 34.53 -7.91 31.22
CA PRO A 104 34.36 -9.33 31.50
C PRO A 104 34.26 -10.16 30.21
N LEU A 105 34.48 -11.47 30.31
CA LEU A 105 34.28 -12.37 29.17
C LEU A 105 32.85 -12.26 28.61
N GLY A 106 32.75 -12.12 27.29
CA GLY A 106 31.48 -11.91 26.57
C GLY A 106 31.10 -10.44 26.38
N TRP A 107 31.77 -9.51 27.06
CA TRP A 107 31.58 -8.07 26.88
C TRP A 107 32.66 -7.48 25.99
N PHE A 108 32.32 -6.40 25.29
CA PHE A 108 33.22 -5.60 24.48
C PHE A 108 33.59 -4.30 25.20
N GLY A 109 34.75 -3.73 24.86
CA GLY A 109 35.28 -2.52 25.47
C GLY A 109 36.41 -2.79 26.47
N PRO A 110 36.77 -1.81 27.32
CA PRO A 110 36.07 -0.53 27.53
C PRO A 110 36.09 0.42 26.32
N ALA A 111 35.02 1.18 26.13
CA ALA A 111 34.81 2.12 25.04
C ALA A 111 34.42 3.50 25.60
N LEU A 112 34.67 4.55 24.81
CA LEU A 112 34.13 5.88 25.09
C LEU A 112 32.74 5.99 24.45
N LEU A 113 31.69 6.05 25.25
CA LEU A 113 30.30 6.19 24.81
C LEU A 113 29.87 7.66 24.89
N TRP A 114 29.39 8.22 23.79
CA TRP A 114 28.60 9.45 23.77
C TRP A 114 27.16 9.12 23.40
N TYR A 115 26.19 9.85 23.96
CA TYR A 115 24.81 9.82 23.49
C TYR A 115 24.14 11.19 23.65
N GLY A 116 23.24 11.52 22.73
CA GLY A 116 22.52 12.79 22.71
C GLY A 116 21.77 13.05 21.40
N PRO A 117 21.29 14.28 21.18
CA PRO A 117 20.61 14.67 19.94
C PRO A 117 21.46 14.35 18.69
N PRO A 118 20.92 13.72 17.63
CA PRO A 118 21.69 13.31 16.46
C PRO A 118 22.48 14.44 15.78
N ASP A 119 21.97 15.67 15.83
CA ASP A 119 22.59 16.89 15.25
C ASP A 119 23.78 17.41 16.08
N GLN A 120 24.00 16.88 17.28
CA GLN A 120 25.08 17.23 18.20
C GLN A 120 26.12 16.12 18.36
N ALA A 121 26.02 15.05 17.57
CA ALA A 121 26.95 13.94 17.63
C ALA A 121 28.40 14.41 17.36
N PRO A 122 29.32 14.24 18.32
CA PRO A 122 30.72 14.57 18.13
C PRO A 122 31.41 13.49 17.28
N ASP A 123 32.54 13.85 16.68
CA ASP A 123 33.47 12.87 16.13
C ASP A 123 34.17 12.08 17.26
N CYS A 124 34.62 10.87 16.93
CA CYS A 124 35.46 10.11 17.85
C CYS A 124 36.77 10.87 18.18
N PRO A 125 37.17 10.95 19.46
CA PRO A 125 38.37 11.68 19.85
C PRO A 125 39.64 10.97 19.33
N ALA A 126 40.72 11.73 19.10
CA ALA A 126 41.97 11.18 18.57
C ALA A 126 42.58 10.03 19.39
N ALA A 127 42.28 9.98 20.69
CA ALA A 127 42.74 8.91 21.59
C ALA A 127 41.91 7.62 21.47
N ALA A 128 40.71 7.69 20.90
CA ALA A 128 39.86 6.55 20.56
C ALA A 128 39.27 6.79 19.16
N PRO A 129 40.07 6.73 18.08
CA PRO A 129 39.67 7.26 16.78
C PRO A 129 38.71 6.34 16.01
N ASN A 130 38.50 5.10 16.46
CA ASN A 130 37.71 4.12 15.72
C ASN A 130 36.27 4.10 16.20
N VAL A 131 35.31 4.23 15.28
CA VAL A 131 33.89 3.97 15.60
C VAL A 131 33.71 2.47 15.82
N GLY A 132 33.30 2.10 17.03
CA GLY A 132 33.03 0.71 17.42
C GLY A 132 31.55 0.36 17.46
N TYR A 133 30.68 1.36 17.63
CA TYR A 133 29.23 1.18 17.67
C TYR A 133 28.51 2.48 17.30
N GLU A 134 27.43 2.34 16.55
CA GLU A 134 26.43 3.38 16.35
C GLU A 134 25.06 2.78 16.64
N GLY A 135 24.22 3.52 17.35
CA GLY A 135 22.86 3.07 17.66
C GLY A 135 21.97 4.22 18.09
N PHE A 136 20.74 3.89 18.44
CA PHE A 136 19.70 4.87 18.66
C PHE A 136 18.88 4.57 19.91
N ALA A 137 18.27 5.61 20.47
CA ALA A 137 17.30 5.52 21.56
C ALA A 137 16.22 6.59 21.40
N ASP A 138 15.18 6.48 22.23
CA ASP A 138 14.05 7.40 22.26
C ASP A 138 13.31 7.46 20.90
N LEU A 139 12.81 6.30 20.47
CA LEU A 139 12.00 6.16 19.26
C LEU A 139 10.70 6.95 19.40
N VAL A 140 10.45 7.87 18.47
CA VAL A 140 9.22 8.66 18.40
C VAL A 140 8.64 8.54 16.98
N PRO A 141 7.85 7.48 16.72
CA PRO A 141 7.30 7.25 15.40
C PRO A 141 6.22 8.30 15.09
N GLU A 142 6.25 8.85 13.88
CA GLU A 142 5.09 9.61 13.38
C GLU A 142 3.91 8.66 13.15
N PRO A 143 2.65 9.10 13.39
CA PRO A 143 1.48 8.30 13.08
C PRO A 143 1.47 7.91 11.60
N LEU A 144 1.24 6.63 11.30
CA LEU A 144 1.09 6.17 9.92
C LEU A 144 -0.22 6.74 9.36
N ALA A 145 -0.12 7.53 8.29
CA ALA A 145 -1.26 8.00 7.53
C ALA A 145 -1.56 7.02 6.38
N CYS A 146 -2.74 6.43 6.40
CA CYS A 146 -3.21 5.55 5.33
C CYS A 146 -4.11 6.31 4.34
N ALA A 147 -4.05 5.93 3.07
CA ALA A 147 -4.97 6.44 2.08
C ALA A 147 -6.41 6.02 2.39
N THR A 148 -7.36 6.89 2.05
CA THR A 148 -8.78 6.56 2.18
C THR A 148 -9.17 5.51 1.14
N CYS A 149 -9.89 4.48 1.57
CA CYS A 149 -10.47 3.50 0.66
C CYS A 149 -11.67 4.07 -0.08
N LEU A 150 -11.74 3.76 -1.37
CA LEU A 150 -12.84 4.14 -2.26
C LEU A 150 -13.33 2.89 -3.01
N CYS A 151 -14.56 2.96 -3.50
CA CYS A 151 -15.18 1.90 -4.28
C CYS A 151 -15.60 2.44 -5.63
N ASP A 152 -15.14 1.78 -6.69
CA ASP A 152 -15.72 1.98 -8.01
C ASP A 152 -17.05 1.21 -8.10
N PRO A 153 -18.12 1.85 -8.61
CA PRO A 153 -19.42 1.20 -8.74
C PRO A 153 -19.32 -0.02 -9.69
N PRO A 154 -20.26 -0.97 -9.60
CA PRO A 154 -20.30 -2.10 -10.52
C PRO A 154 -20.44 -1.59 -11.96
N ASP A 155 -19.94 -2.35 -12.94
CA ASP A 155 -20.13 -2.02 -14.35
C ASP A 155 -21.63 -1.99 -14.66
N ALA A 156 -22.10 -0.92 -15.31
CA ALA A 156 -23.50 -0.78 -15.73
C ALA A 156 -23.98 -1.95 -16.59
N ALA A 157 -23.09 -2.63 -17.32
CA ALA A 157 -23.42 -3.84 -18.09
C ALA A 157 -23.80 -5.05 -17.22
N THR A 158 -23.45 -5.03 -15.93
CA THR A 158 -23.82 -6.08 -14.95
C THR A 158 -25.11 -5.76 -14.20
N ALA A 159 -25.70 -4.60 -14.46
CA ALA A 159 -27.02 -4.23 -13.98
C ALA A 159 -28.05 -4.39 -15.10
N SER A 160 -29.22 -4.91 -14.77
CA SER A 160 -30.34 -5.06 -15.71
C SER A 160 -31.63 -4.55 -15.09
N CYS A 161 -32.52 -4.06 -15.95
CA CYS A 161 -33.84 -3.56 -15.59
C CYS A 161 -34.89 -4.51 -16.14
N GLN A 162 -35.62 -5.16 -15.24
CA GLN A 162 -36.75 -6.01 -15.59
C GLN A 162 -38.01 -5.15 -15.70
N LEU A 163 -38.64 -5.21 -16.88
CA LEU A 163 -39.87 -4.47 -17.15
C LEU A 163 -41.02 -4.98 -16.26
N PRO A 164 -41.89 -4.08 -15.77
CA PRO A 164 -43.02 -4.46 -14.95
C PRO A 164 -44.07 -5.19 -15.78
N LEU A 165 -44.57 -6.31 -15.27
CA LEU A 165 -45.66 -7.06 -15.91
C LEU A 165 -47.04 -6.60 -15.41
N GLY A 166 -47.12 -6.05 -14.19
CA GLY A 166 -48.35 -5.53 -13.60
C GLY A 166 -48.74 -4.17 -14.16
N TRP A 167 -49.73 -4.18 -15.04
CA TRP A 167 -50.40 -3.00 -15.57
C TRP A 167 -51.89 -3.22 -15.37
N SER A 168 -52.59 -2.22 -14.84
CA SER A 168 -54.01 -2.35 -14.51
C SER A 168 -54.77 -1.06 -14.72
N ALA A 169 -55.96 -1.18 -15.28
CA ALA A 169 -56.91 -0.10 -15.37
C ALA A 169 -57.91 -0.19 -14.21
N HIS A 170 -58.38 0.97 -13.73
CA HIS A 170 -59.33 1.02 -12.63
C HIS A 170 -60.59 1.77 -13.05
N ALA A 171 -61.74 1.28 -12.59
CA ALA A 171 -63.04 1.95 -12.71
C ALA A 171 -63.20 3.10 -11.69
N ALA A 172 -62.13 3.84 -11.43
CA ALA A 172 -62.07 4.99 -10.53
C ALA A 172 -60.99 5.97 -11.01
N THR A 173 -61.12 7.24 -10.66
CA THR A 173 -60.13 8.29 -10.97
C THR A 173 -58.87 8.24 -10.08
N MET A 174 -58.76 7.25 -9.20
CA MET A 174 -57.60 7.02 -8.35
C MET A 174 -57.17 5.57 -8.49
N CYS A 175 -55.88 5.32 -8.65
CA CYS A 175 -55.33 3.96 -8.75
C CYS A 175 -55.15 3.29 -7.38
N SER A 176 -55.89 3.73 -6.36
CA SER A 176 -55.81 3.20 -4.99
C SER A 176 -56.31 1.75 -4.98
N GLY A 177 -55.41 0.82 -5.28
CA GLY A 177 -55.64 -0.63 -5.35
C GLY A 177 -56.13 -1.26 -4.03
N ASP A 178 -56.15 -0.50 -2.94
CA ASP A 178 -56.57 -0.96 -1.61
C ASP A 178 -57.90 -0.37 -1.11
N ALA A 179 -58.54 0.53 -1.87
CA ALA A 179 -59.85 1.05 -1.48
C ALA A 179 -60.93 -0.03 -1.75
N PRO A 180 -61.62 -0.55 -0.72
CA PRO A 180 -62.59 -1.63 -0.89
C PRO A 180 -63.70 -1.20 -1.86
N GLY A 181 -63.86 -1.99 -2.93
CA GLY A 181 -64.86 -1.76 -3.97
C GLY A 181 -64.32 -1.18 -5.30
N THR A 182 -63.03 -0.86 -5.39
CA THR A 182 -62.42 -0.43 -6.67
C THR A 182 -62.23 -1.64 -7.59
N LEU A 183 -62.94 -1.67 -8.72
CA LEU A 183 -62.80 -2.72 -9.72
C LEU A 183 -61.57 -2.45 -10.59
N ALA A 184 -60.63 -3.38 -10.58
CA ALA A 184 -59.44 -3.36 -11.42
C ALA A 184 -59.57 -4.36 -12.57
N THR A 185 -59.33 -3.87 -13.78
CA THR A 185 -59.25 -4.69 -14.99
C THR A 185 -57.79 -4.88 -15.36
N THR A 186 -57.37 -6.12 -15.55
CA THR A 186 -55.99 -6.42 -15.93
C THR A 186 -55.71 -5.86 -17.33
N PHE A 187 -54.63 -5.09 -17.42
CA PHE A 187 -54.00 -4.69 -18.66
C PHE A 187 -52.56 -5.23 -18.66
N ALA A 188 -52.29 -6.36 -17.99
CA ALA A 188 -50.94 -6.87 -17.77
C ALA A 188 -50.17 -7.10 -19.08
N ALA A 189 -48.86 -6.98 -19.02
CA ALA A 189 -47.98 -7.44 -20.09
C ALA A 189 -47.93 -8.97 -20.12
N PRO A 190 -47.65 -9.61 -21.28
CA PRO A 190 -47.47 -11.05 -21.33
C PRO A 190 -46.21 -11.47 -20.55
N GLU A 191 -46.13 -12.75 -20.16
CA GLU A 191 -44.91 -13.28 -19.56
C GLU A 191 -43.72 -13.15 -20.52
N ALA A 192 -42.52 -12.94 -19.97
CA ALA A 192 -41.27 -12.76 -20.71
C ALA A 192 -41.33 -11.62 -21.76
N TRP A 193 -42.13 -10.59 -21.52
CA TRP A 193 -42.21 -9.42 -22.38
C TRP A 193 -40.91 -8.62 -22.36
N ASP A 194 -40.42 -8.27 -23.55
CA ASP A 194 -39.17 -7.52 -23.77
C ASP A 194 -39.40 -6.01 -23.95
N GLY A 195 -40.65 -5.55 -23.86
CA GLY A 195 -41.03 -4.15 -24.04
C GLY A 195 -41.54 -3.80 -25.44
N ALA A 196 -41.46 -4.75 -26.40
CA ALA A 196 -42.00 -4.54 -27.74
C ALA A 196 -43.50 -4.26 -27.74
N CYS A 197 -44.00 -3.55 -28.75
CA CYS A 197 -45.43 -3.27 -28.87
C CYS A 197 -46.29 -4.53 -28.77
N THR A 198 -47.29 -4.54 -27.88
CA THR A 198 -48.22 -5.66 -27.73
C THR A 198 -49.64 -5.20 -27.41
N ALA A 199 -50.62 -5.84 -28.06
CA ALA A 199 -52.05 -5.70 -27.79
C ALA A 199 -52.57 -6.77 -26.81
N ALA A 200 -51.69 -7.52 -26.16
CA ALA A 200 -52.09 -8.52 -25.16
C ALA A 200 -52.89 -7.86 -24.01
N ASN A 201 -53.98 -8.50 -23.61
CA ASN A 201 -54.90 -8.03 -22.56
C ASN A 201 -55.48 -6.63 -22.85
N ALA A 202 -55.65 -6.25 -24.12
CA ALA A 202 -56.28 -4.98 -24.49
C ALA A 202 -57.68 -4.82 -23.90
N ILE A 203 -58.03 -3.59 -23.52
CA ILE A 203 -59.34 -3.23 -22.97
C ILE A 203 -60.07 -2.39 -24.02
N PRO A 204 -61.17 -2.90 -24.63
CA PRO A 204 -61.97 -2.13 -25.58
C PRO A 204 -62.57 -0.87 -24.95
N ALA A 205 -62.86 0.12 -25.80
CA ALA A 205 -63.57 1.33 -25.40
C ALA A 205 -64.94 0.99 -24.78
N ASP A 206 -65.34 1.80 -23.80
CA ASP A 206 -66.64 1.71 -23.12
C ASP A 206 -66.96 0.34 -22.51
N GLN A 207 -65.95 -0.48 -22.20
CA GLN A 207 -66.16 -1.71 -21.47
C GLN A 207 -66.79 -1.42 -20.09
N ASP A 208 -67.91 -2.08 -19.79
CA ASP A 208 -68.61 -1.93 -18.51
C ASP A 208 -67.96 -2.79 -17.42
N CYS A 209 -67.66 -2.15 -16.29
CA CYS A 209 -67.17 -2.77 -15.07
C CYS A 209 -68.11 -2.43 -13.90
N GLY A 210 -69.31 -3.00 -13.90
CA GLY A 210 -70.26 -2.82 -12.81
C GLY A 210 -71.05 -1.50 -12.91
N GLY A 211 -71.44 -1.12 -14.12
CA GLY A 211 -72.23 0.08 -14.39
C GLY A 211 -71.40 1.35 -14.60
N GLN A 212 -70.08 1.25 -14.65
CA GLN A 212 -69.13 2.35 -14.89
C GLN A 212 -68.05 1.89 -15.89
N PRO A 213 -67.37 2.82 -16.59
CA PRO A 213 -66.27 2.45 -17.48
C PRO A 213 -65.12 1.79 -16.71
N CYS A 214 -64.61 0.67 -17.24
CA CYS A 214 -63.46 -0.06 -16.68
C CYS A 214 -62.18 0.76 -16.62
N VAL A 215 -62.06 1.78 -17.48
CA VAL A 215 -60.84 2.60 -17.63
C VAL A 215 -61.17 4.03 -17.24
N GLN A 216 -60.68 4.45 -16.08
CA GLN A 216 -60.72 5.83 -15.58
C GLN A 216 -59.38 6.25 -14.95
N SER A 217 -58.55 5.29 -14.58
CA SER A 217 -57.14 5.49 -14.27
C SER A 217 -56.34 4.25 -14.66
N LEU A 218 -55.02 4.42 -14.77
CA LEU A 218 -54.05 3.39 -15.10
C LEU A 218 -52.95 3.38 -14.04
N SER A 219 -52.61 2.21 -13.53
CA SER A 219 -51.38 1.98 -12.77
C SER A 219 -50.43 1.06 -13.51
N ILE A 220 -49.14 1.36 -13.36
CA ILE A 220 -48.02 0.58 -13.86
C ILE A 220 -47.09 0.34 -12.67
N GLU A 221 -46.80 -0.93 -12.38
CA GLU A 221 -45.88 -1.29 -11.32
C GLU A 221 -44.47 -0.74 -11.59
N ALA A 222 -43.66 -0.62 -10.53
CA ALA A 222 -42.28 -0.20 -10.67
C ALA A 222 -41.45 -1.32 -11.35
N PRO A 223 -40.55 -0.99 -12.30
CA PRO A 223 -39.59 -1.96 -12.80
C PRO A 223 -38.69 -2.48 -11.68
N THR A 224 -38.11 -3.67 -11.85
CA THR A 224 -37.16 -4.24 -10.88
C THR A 224 -35.74 -4.11 -11.41
N VAL A 225 -34.79 -3.67 -10.58
CA VAL A 225 -33.37 -3.64 -10.93
C VAL A 225 -32.67 -4.84 -10.31
N THR A 226 -31.79 -5.50 -11.07
CA THR A 226 -30.92 -6.55 -10.58
C THR A 226 -29.47 -6.23 -10.92
N VAL A 227 -28.59 -6.33 -9.93
CA VAL A 227 -27.16 -6.08 -10.07
C VAL A 227 -26.42 -7.37 -9.79
N ALA A 228 -25.67 -7.87 -10.76
CA ALA A 228 -24.87 -9.10 -10.63
C ALA A 228 -23.37 -8.84 -10.42
N GLY A 229 -22.92 -7.60 -10.66
CA GLY A 229 -21.54 -7.17 -10.46
C GLY A 229 -21.26 -6.73 -9.02
N ALA A 230 -19.98 -6.73 -8.66
CA ALA A 230 -19.48 -6.21 -7.39
C ALA A 230 -18.71 -4.90 -7.61
N CYS A 231 -18.59 -4.10 -6.55
CA CYS A 231 -17.70 -2.93 -6.57
C CYS A 231 -16.23 -3.35 -6.55
N THR A 232 -15.39 -2.53 -7.17
CA THR A 232 -13.94 -2.73 -7.15
C THR A 232 -13.30 -1.80 -6.10
N PRO A 233 -12.59 -2.34 -5.10
CA PRO A 233 -11.90 -1.51 -4.12
C PRO A 233 -10.71 -0.81 -4.75
N ARG A 234 -10.49 0.44 -4.38
CA ARG A 234 -9.32 1.22 -4.74
C ARG A 234 -8.85 2.07 -3.58
N VAL A 235 -7.59 2.48 -3.63
CA VAL A 235 -7.02 3.47 -2.72
C VAL A 235 -7.04 4.83 -3.41
N ASP A 236 -7.29 5.89 -2.65
CA ASP A 236 -6.90 7.24 -3.09
C ASP A 236 -5.37 7.35 -3.09
N GLU A 237 -4.81 8.29 -3.84
CA GLU A 237 -3.35 8.42 -3.88
C GLU A 237 -2.84 8.90 -2.50
N PRO A 238 -1.98 8.12 -1.81
CA PRO A 238 -1.47 8.53 -0.51
C PRO A 238 -0.58 9.78 -0.66
N PRO A 239 -0.64 10.75 0.27
CA PRO A 239 0.37 11.79 0.32
C PRO A 239 1.74 11.15 0.57
N VAL A 240 2.77 11.60 -0.15
CA VAL A 240 4.15 11.13 0.04
C VAL A 240 4.56 11.38 1.50
N PRO A 241 4.87 10.34 2.29
CA PRO A 241 5.32 10.56 3.66
C PRO A 241 6.63 11.33 3.66
N ALA A 242 6.77 12.29 4.58
CA ALA A 242 8.08 12.85 4.87
C ALA A 242 8.89 11.78 5.60
N PHE A 243 10.01 11.33 5.02
CA PHE A 243 10.89 10.37 5.68
C PHE A 243 11.77 11.14 6.67
N LEU A 244 11.29 11.28 7.91
CA LEU A 244 12.07 11.81 9.02
C LEU A 244 12.68 10.67 9.83
N ASP A 245 13.90 10.86 10.32
CA ASP A 245 14.53 9.94 11.27
C ASP A 245 13.71 9.92 12.57
N PRO A 246 13.13 8.78 12.97
CA PRO A 246 12.24 8.71 14.12
C PRO A 246 12.98 8.68 15.46
N TRP A 247 14.32 8.67 15.48
CA TRP A 247 15.11 8.60 16.71
C TRP A 247 15.46 9.98 17.28
N ARG A 248 15.24 10.19 18.57
CA ARG A 248 15.64 11.44 19.24
C ARG A 248 17.05 11.42 19.83
N THR A 249 17.60 10.23 20.05
CA THR A 249 18.91 10.04 20.65
C THR A 249 19.74 9.14 19.76
N ARG A 250 20.96 9.59 19.44
CA ARG A 250 22.01 8.78 18.82
C ARG A 250 23.03 8.41 19.89
N ALA A 251 23.57 7.21 19.80
CA ALA A 251 24.70 6.74 20.58
C ALA A 251 25.88 6.43 19.66
N LEU A 252 27.07 6.79 20.11
CA LEU A 252 28.34 6.57 19.43
C LEU A 252 29.33 6.00 20.45
N ALA A 253 29.85 4.81 20.18
CA ALA A 253 30.97 4.27 20.96
C ALA A 253 32.25 4.30 20.15
N CYS A 254 33.29 4.88 20.76
CA CYS A 254 34.60 5.03 20.18
C CYS A 254 35.60 4.11 20.88
N LEU A 255 36.44 3.43 20.09
CA LEU A 255 37.42 2.45 20.55
C LEU A 255 38.86 2.96 20.31
N PRO A 256 39.79 2.68 21.24
CA PRO A 256 41.20 2.91 21.00
C PRO A 256 41.71 2.01 19.86
N GLY A 257 42.77 2.46 19.16
CA GLY A 257 43.41 1.66 18.10
C GLY A 257 44.07 0.39 18.63
N ALA A 258 44.52 0.41 19.88
CA ALA A 258 45.02 -0.75 20.59
C ALA A 258 44.74 -0.58 22.09
N TYR A 259 44.31 -1.65 22.75
CA TYR A 259 44.24 -1.69 24.20
C TYR A 259 45.62 -1.94 24.79
N THR A 260 46.05 -1.07 25.70
CA THR A 260 47.28 -1.23 26.47
C THR A 260 46.93 -1.62 27.91
N GLU A 261 47.66 -2.59 28.46
CA GLU A 261 47.49 -2.99 29.87
C GLU A 261 48.19 -1.98 30.78
N CYS A 262 47.55 -1.60 31.88
CA CYS A 262 48.17 -0.77 32.89
C CYS A 262 49.21 -1.55 33.72
N PRO A 263 50.29 -0.89 34.16
CA PRO A 263 51.28 -1.52 35.02
C PRO A 263 50.68 -1.98 36.36
N GLY A 264 50.82 -3.27 36.68
CA GLY A 264 50.63 -3.80 38.04
C GLY A 264 49.28 -4.45 38.36
N ASP A 265 48.23 -4.27 37.55
CA ASP A 265 46.89 -4.81 37.85
C ASP A 265 46.09 -5.36 36.65
N ARG A 266 46.70 -5.41 35.45
CA ARG A 266 46.07 -5.90 34.21
C ARG A 266 44.77 -5.16 33.83
N SER A 267 44.57 -3.96 34.38
CA SER A 267 43.50 -3.07 33.95
C SER A 267 43.76 -2.52 32.55
N THR A 268 42.73 -2.00 31.89
CA THR A 268 42.82 -1.47 30.54
C THR A 268 43.03 0.03 30.60
N CYS A 269 44.06 0.51 29.90
CA CYS A 269 44.30 1.93 29.75
C CYS A 269 43.23 2.56 28.84
N MET A 270 42.50 3.53 29.38
CA MET A 270 41.53 4.32 28.62
C MET A 270 41.95 5.79 28.53
N PRO A 271 41.66 6.47 27.41
CA PRO A 271 41.87 7.90 27.33
C PRO A 271 41.11 8.64 28.44
N SER A 272 41.81 9.49 29.18
CA SER A 272 41.25 10.29 30.27
C SER A 272 41.44 11.78 29.98
N PRO A 273 40.58 12.68 30.49
CA PRO A 273 40.98 14.07 30.66
C PRO A 273 42.24 14.10 31.53
N GLY A 274 43.11 15.10 31.39
CA GLY A 274 44.38 15.15 32.15
C GLY A 274 44.28 15.19 33.69
N GLN A 275 43.13 14.88 34.29
CA GLN A 275 42.88 14.72 35.71
C GLN A 275 42.06 13.44 36.00
N PRO A 276 42.53 12.56 36.91
CA PRO A 276 41.80 11.36 37.32
C PRO A 276 40.41 11.68 37.87
N GLY A 277 39.39 10.91 37.46
CA GLY A 277 38.01 11.05 37.95
C GLY A 277 37.19 12.17 37.30
N VAL A 278 37.70 12.80 36.24
CA VAL A 278 36.93 13.73 35.40
C VAL A 278 36.36 12.95 34.21
N PRO A 279 35.08 13.16 33.81
CA PRO A 279 34.52 12.51 32.62
C PRO A 279 35.32 12.85 31.35
N PRO A 280 35.56 11.87 30.46
CA PRO A 280 36.20 12.08 29.16
C PRO A 280 35.72 13.34 28.41
N PRO A 281 36.64 14.06 27.72
CA PRO A 281 36.30 15.30 27.02
C PRO A 281 35.20 15.04 25.98
N GLY A 282 34.30 16.02 25.79
CA GLY A 282 33.19 15.89 24.84
C GLY A 282 31.95 15.17 25.39
N GLY A 283 31.89 14.91 26.70
CA GLY A 283 30.72 14.29 27.33
C GLY A 283 30.64 12.77 27.15
N PHE A 284 31.77 12.14 26.82
CA PHE A 284 31.87 10.69 26.71
C PHE A 284 31.93 10.04 28.10
N LEU A 285 31.39 8.82 28.20
CA LEU A 285 31.42 7.95 29.36
C LEU A 285 32.31 6.74 29.07
N THR A 286 32.98 6.22 30.09
CA THR A 286 33.74 4.96 29.95
C THR A 286 32.84 3.78 30.25
N CYS A 287 32.60 2.94 29.23
CA CYS A 287 31.61 1.86 29.30
C CYS A 287 32.11 0.57 28.67
N ILE A 288 31.53 -0.56 29.10
CA ILE A 288 31.59 -1.84 28.38
C ILE A 288 30.24 -2.08 27.73
N PHE A 289 30.19 -2.88 26.65
CA PHE A 289 28.94 -3.16 25.95
C PHE A 289 28.75 -4.61 25.56
N HIS A 290 27.50 -5.01 25.39
CA HIS A 290 27.10 -6.37 25.05
C HIS A 290 25.83 -6.33 24.19
N GLU A 291 25.73 -7.20 23.19
CA GLU A 291 24.53 -7.35 22.38
C GLU A 291 23.37 -7.92 23.21
N GLY A 292 22.18 -7.36 23.09
CA GLY A 292 21.02 -7.69 23.90
C GLY A 292 20.79 -6.74 25.06
N ASP A 293 19.60 -6.83 25.65
CA ASP A 293 19.23 -6.15 26.89
C ASP A 293 19.66 -7.00 28.09
N VAL A 294 20.83 -6.69 28.65
CA VAL A 294 21.45 -7.44 29.76
C VAL A 294 21.59 -6.56 31.00
N THR A 295 21.88 -7.18 32.15
CA THR A 295 22.04 -6.45 33.42
C THR A 295 23.49 -6.08 33.64
N CYS A 296 23.71 -4.85 34.09
CA CYS A 296 25.02 -4.34 34.46
C CYS A 296 25.52 -4.91 35.79
N GLY A 297 26.84 -5.09 35.93
CA GLY A 297 27.49 -5.61 37.11
C GLY A 297 28.62 -4.71 37.58
N GLU A 298 29.08 -4.89 38.82
CA GLU A 298 30.21 -4.11 39.34
C GLU A 298 31.47 -4.31 38.47
N PRO A 299 32.26 -3.24 38.22
CA PRO A 299 32.07 -1.85 38.68
C PRO A 299 31.24 -0.95 37.73
N TYR A 300 30.80 -1.49 36.59
CA TYR A 300 30.04 -0.76 35.58
C TYR A 300 28.54 -0.81 35.90
N LEU A 301 28.05 0.08 36.77
CA LEU A 301 26.67 0.01 37.30
C LEU A 301 25.66 0.84 36.52
N VAL A 302 26.09 1.83 35.73
CA VAL A 302 25.18 2.73 35.01
C VAL A 302 24.78 2.11 33.67
N LYS A 303 23.51 1.72 33.56
CA LYS A 303 22.97 1.05 32.37
C LYS A 303 22.39 2.03 31.36
N HIS A 304 22.75 1.84 30.09
CA HIS A 304 22.10 2.43 28.93
C HIS A 304 21.78 1.33 27.92
N VAL A 305 20.66 1.45 27.21
CA VAL A 305 20.28 0.52 26.13
C VAL A 305 20.05 1.32 24.87
N PHE A 306 20.69 0.90 23.78
CA PHE A 306 20.55 1.48 22.46
C PHE A 306 20.21 0.39 21.45
N HIS A 307 19.68 0.79 20.30
CA HIS A 307 19.11 -0.09 19.29
C HIS A 307 19.82 0.09 17.95
N GLY A 308 20.15 -1.02 17.30
CA GLY A 308 20.78 -1.01 15.97
C GLY A 308 19.80 -0.66 14.85
N GLY A 309 18.50 -0.83 15.08
CA GLY A 309 17.48 -0.60 14.07
C GLY A 309 16.06 -0.60 14.60
N ILE A 310 15.12 -0.71 13.68
CA ILE A 310 13.68 -0.69 13.92
C ILE A 310 13.05 -1.92 13.27
N ASP A 311 12.15 -2.58 13.98
CA ASP A 311 11.18 -3.49 13.37
C ASP A 311 9.89 -2.70 13.12
N ASP A 312 9.62 -2.39 11.85
CA ASP A 312 8.43 -1.63 11.43
C ASP A 312 7.46 -2.57 10.72
N THR A 313 6.42 -2.95 11.46
CA THR A 313 5.31 -3.77 10.94
C THR A 313 4.12 -2.91 10.54
N ARG A 314 4.24 -1.58 10.60
CA ARG A 314 3.13 -0.69 10.30
C ARG A 314 2.74 -0.80 8.84
N GLY A 315 1.44 -0.83 8.61
CA GLY A 315 0.86 -0.89 7.28
C GLY A 315 -0.57 -0.39 7.30
N CYS A 316 -1.24 -0.50 6.16
CA CYS A 316 -2.66 -0.17 6.05
C CYS A 316 -3.46 -1.45 5.92
N SER A 317 -4.60 -1.53 6.60
CA SER A 317 -5.58 -2.59 6.37
C SER A 317 -6.01 -2.57 4.89
N PRO A 318 -6.25 -3.74 4.28
CA PRO A 318 -6.63 -3.80 2.87
C PRO A 318 -7.99 -3.14 2.64
N CYS A 319 -8.13 -2.42 1.52
CA CYS A 319 -9.42 -1.86 1.12
C CYS A 319 -10.40 -2.95 0.71
N GLY A 320 -11.65 -2.81 1.18
CA GLY A 320 -12.78 -3.65 0.79
C GLY A 320 -14.00 -2.80 0.43
N CYS A 321 -14.90 -3.38 -0.35
CA CYS A 321 -16.19 -2.78 -0.69
C CYS A 321 -17.33 -3.68 -0.21
N GLY A 322 -18.38 -3.04 0.32
CA GLY A 322 -19.64 -3.73 0.64
C GLY A 322 -20.44 -4.12 -0.61
N GLU A 323 -21.66 -4.61 -0.39
CA GLU A 323 -22.61 -4.90 -1.47
C GLU A 323 -23.12 -3.61 -2.14
N PRO A 324 -23.50 -3.66 -3.43
CA PRO A 324 -24.10 -2.52 -4.12
C PRO A 324 -25.43 -2.12 -3.50
N GLU A 325 -25.57 -0.83 -3.17
CA GLU A 325 -26.77 -0.22 -2.63
C GLU A 325 -27.23 0.94 -3.52
N GLY A 326 -28.54 1.23 -3.47
CA GLY A 326 -29.12 2.36 -4.20
C GLY A 326 -29.25 2.14 -5.71
N ALA A 327 -29.11 0.90 -6.19
CA ALA A 327 -29.35 0.57 -7.60
C ALA A 327 -30.77 1.01 -8.02
N SER A 328 -30.89 1.55 -9.22
CA SER A 328 -32.18 2.00 -9.74
C SER A 328 -32.27 1.77 -11.24
N CYS A 329 -33.49 1.63 -11.74
CA CYS A 329 -33.70 1.67 -13.18
C CYS A 329 -34.95 2.44 -13.54
N THR A 330 -34.93 3.00 -14.74
CA THR A 330 -35.96 3.88 -15.25
C THR A 330 -36.37 3.39 -16.63
N ILE A 331 -37.67 3.30 -16.85
CA ILE A 331 -38.28 2.89 -18.12
C ILE A 331 -39.19 4.01 -18.63
N MET A 332 -39.36 4.07 -19.95
CA MET A 332 -40.44 4.81 -20.58
C MET A 332 -41.54 3.81 -20.91
N ALA A 333 -42.69 3.96 -20.25
CA ALA A 333 -43.86 3.13 -20.46
C ALA A 333 -44.88 3.89 -21.29
N SER A 334 -45.33 3.31 -22.40
CA SER A 334 -46.30 3.94 -23.30
C SER A 334 -47.54 3.07 -23.50
N VAL A 335 -48.70 3.72 -23.51
CA VAL A 335 -50.00 3.11 -23.75
C VAL A 335 -50.67 3.80 -24.93
N TYR A 336 -51.36 3.00 -25.72
CA TYR A 336 -51.95 3.43 -26.98
C TYR A 336 -53.42 3.02 -27.03
N SER A 337 -54.25 3.82 -27.71
CA SER A 337 -55.67 3.51 -27.90
C SER A 337 -55.90 2.44 -28.96
N ASP A 338 -54.96 2.27 -29.89
CA ASP A 338 -55.00 1.29 -30.96
C ASP A 338 -54.18 0.03 -30.62
N GLY A 339 -54.36 -1.03 -31.41
CA GLY A 339 -53.64 -2.29 -31.23
C GLY A 339 -52.24 -2.33 -31.85
N ALA A 340 -51.78 -1.25 -32.49
CA ALA A 340 -50.54 -1.20 -33.27
C ALA A 340 -49.52 -0.18 -32.76
N CYS A 341 -49.69 0.32 -31.53
CA CYS A 341 -48.87 1.36 -30.92
C CYS A 341 -48.71 2.63 -31.79
N GLY A 342 -49.75 2.98 -32.56
CA GLY A 342 -49.76 4.14 -33.46
C GLY A 342 -50.39 5.39 -32.86
N GLU A 343 -51.35 5.23 -31.95
CA GLU A 343 -52.11 6.32 -31.34
C GLU A 343 -51.81 6.40 -29.83
N ALA A 344 -50.76 7.16 -29.48
CA ALA A 344 -50.33 7.29 -28.10
C ALA A 344 -51.40 7.97 -27.24
N LEU A 345 -51.81 7.29 -26.18
CA LEU A 345 -52.72 7.82 -25.17
C LEU A 345 -51.95 8.45 -24.01
N LEU A 346 -50.91 7.75 -23.56
CA LEU A 346 -50.09 8.13 -22.41
C LEU A 346 -48.66 7.63 -22.63
N SER A 347 -47.69 8.43 -22.22
CA SER A 347 -46.30 7.99 -22.06
C SER A 347 -45.78 8.55 -20.74
N ALA A 348 -45.17 7.69 -19.94
CA ALA A 348 -44.72 8.04 -18.59
C ALA A 348 -43.38 7.39 -18.28
N VAL A 349 -42.54 8.15 -17.59
CA VAL A 349 -41.30 7.64 -17.01
C VAL A 349 -41.64 6.95 -15.70
N VAL A 350 -41.26 5.68 -15.56
CA VAL A 350 -41.50 4.87 -14.36
C VAL A 350 -40.15 4.42 -13.83
N SER A 351 -39.90 4.65 -12.55
CA SER A 351 -38.65 4.24 -11.90
C SER A 351 -38.87 3.05 -10.96
N SER A 352 -37.82 2.30 -10.69
CA SER A 352 -37.86 1.18 -9.75
C SER A 352 -38.23 1.57 -8.32
N THR A 353 -38.16 2.87 -8.00
CA THR A 353 -38.55 3.42 -6.69
C THR A 353 -39.91 4.09 -6.69
N THR A 354 -40.50 4.35 -7.86
CA THR A 354 -41.76 5.09 -7.99
C THR A 354 -42.64 4.45 -9.07
N PRO A 355 -43.66 3.66 -8.68
CA PRO A 355 -44.65 3.15 -9.64
C PRO A 355 -45.47 4.32 -10.20
N PHE A 356 -46.11 4.09 -11.35
CA PHE A 356 -46.93 5.10 -12.00
C PHE A 356 -48.41 4.90 -11.68
N CYS A 357 -49.11 6.02 -11.46
CA CYS A 357 -50.56 6.10 -11.41
C CYS A 357 -51.01 7.39 -12.12
N GLY A 358 -51.89 7.25 -13.10
CA GLY A 358 -52.41 8.39 -13.87
C GLY A 358 -53.90 8.25 -14.17
N VAL A 359 -54.61 9.37 -14.17
CA VAL A 359 -56.01 9.44 -14.60
C VAL A 359 -56.07 9.35 -16.13
N THR A 360 -57.03 8.58 -16.64
CA THR A 360 -57.30 8.47 -18.08
C THR A 360 -58.68 9.01 -18.40
N PRO A 361 -58.95 9.45 -19.65
CA PRO A 361 -60.32 9.77 -20.06
C PRO A 361 -61.25 8.57 -19.80
N PRO A 362 -62.40 8.76 -19.13
CA PRO A 362 -63.32 7.66 -18.83
C PRO A 362 -63.75 6.91 -20.10
N GLY A 363 -63.62 5.58 -20.08
CA GLY A 363 -64.06 4.70 -21.17
C GLY A 363 -63.12 4.62 -22.36
N VAL A 364 -61.95 5.27 -22.31
CA VAL A 364 -60.96 5.17 -23.39
C VAL A 364 -60.46 3.73 -23.56
N ALA A 365 -60.22 3.32 -24.80
CA ALA A 365 -59.61 2.03 -25.10
C ALA A 365 -58.13 2.03 -24.66
N LEU A 366 -57.70 0.90 -24.08
CA LEU A 366 -56.29 0.57 -23.91
C LEU A 366 -55.95 -0.53 -24.92
N GLY A 367 -55.57 -0.14 -26.13
CA GLY A 367 -55.41 -1.04 -27.27
C GLY A 367 -54.06 -1.76 -27.31
N SER A 368 -52.98 -1.10 -26.90
CA SER A 368 -51.65 -1.70 -26.84
C SER A 368 -50.72 -0.97 -25.88
N LYS A 369 -49.59 -1.59 -25.56
CA LYS A 369 -48.55 -1.03 -24.68
C LYS A 369 -47.14 -1.33 -25.22
N SER A 370 -46.19 -0.47 -24.88
CA SER A 370 -44.76 -0.64 -25.10
C SER A 370 -43.98 -0.15 -23.87
N ALA A 371 -42.77 -0.66 -23.67
CA ALA A 371 -41.86 -0.13 -22.68
C ALA A 371 -40.41 -0.22 -23.16
N GLU A 372 -39.61 0.79 -22.84
CA GLU A 372 -38.18 0.80 -23.15
C GLU A 372 -37.37 1.20 -21.91
N VAL A 373 -36.21 0.58 -21.72
CA VAL A 373 -35.30 0.96 -20.63
C VAL A 373 -34.58 2.24 -21.03
N VAL A 374 -34.73 3.28 -20.20
CA VAL A 374 -34.13 4.60 -20.43
C VAL A 374 -32.79 4.72 -19.73
N ALA A 375 -32.71 4.23 -18.48
CA ALA A 375 -31.50 4.30 -17.68
C ALA A 375 -31.45 3.15 -16.67
N VAL A 376 -30.23 2.69 -16.40
CA VAL A 376 -29.91 1.75 -15.34
C VAL A 376 -28.73 2.31 -14.57
N ASP A 377 -28.90 2.45 -13.25
CA ASP A 377 -27.86 2.83 -12.32
C ASP A 377 -27.55 1.61 -11.43
N PRO A 378 -26.32 1.06 -11.51
CA PRO A 378 -25.91 -0.09 -10.69
C PRO A 378 -25.79 0.25 -9.19
N GLY A 379 -25.86 1.52 -8.80
CA GLY A 379 -25.65 1.97 -7.43
C GLY A 379 -24.18 2.06 -7.05
N GLY A 380 -23.90 2.14 -5.75
CA GLY A 380 -22.55 2.24 -5.21
C GLY A 380 -22.36 1.41 -3.96
N CYS A 381 -21.11 1.29 -3.50
CA CYS A 381 -20.78 0.51 -2.32
C CYS A 381 -20.11 1.36 -1.24
N ALA A 382 -20.39 1.04 0.02
CA ALA A 382 -19.66 1.61 1.14
C ALA A 382 -18.22 1.05 1.17
N PRO A 383 -17.19 1.91 1.21
CA PRO A 383 -15.81 1.48 1.38
C PRO A 383 -15.53 1.06 2.83
N SER A 384 -14.52 0.21 3.00
CA SER A 384 -13.99 -0.25 4.29
C SER A 384 -12.48 -0.46 4.18
N GLY A 385 -11.78 -0.47 5.32
CA GLY A 385 -10.32 -0.60 5.34
C GLY A 385 -9.59 0.74 5.33
N GLY A 386 -8.29 0.71 5.08
CA GLY A 386 -7.44 1.89 5.08
C GLY A 386 -7.12 2.42 6.48
N GLU A 387 -7.33 1.61 7.52
CA GLU A 387 -6.90 1.93 8.86
C GLU A 387 -5.43 1.55 9.07
N PRO A 388 -4.65 2.35 9.82
CA PRO A 388 -3.29 1.99 10.18
C PRO A 388 -3.31 0.77 11.10
N ILE A 389 -2.47 -0.22 10.78
CA ILE A 389 -2.25 -1.45 11.54
C ILE A 389 -0.76 -1.61 11.82
N GLY A 390 -0.42 -2.53 12.72
CA GLY A 390 0.95 -2.82 13.09
C GLY A 390 1.56 -1.79 14.03
N GLU A 391 2.85 -1.96 14.29
CA GLU A 391 3.61 -1.11 15.21
C GLU A 391 5.06 -0.97 14.75
N MET A 392 5.71 0.07 15.25
CA MET A 392 7.12 0.35 15.02
C MET A 392 7.83 0.25 16.36
N VAL A 393 8.74 -0.72 16.49
CA VAL A 393 9.42 -1.01 17.75
C VAL A 393 10.94 -1.01 17.58
N PRO A 394 11.70 -0.61 18.61
CA PRO A 394 13.15 -0.74 18.61
C PRO A 394 13.61 -2.20 18.40
N ALA A 395 14.59 -2.41 17.53
CA ALA A 395 15.19 -3.73 17.27
C ALA A 395 16.66 -3.76 17.71
N GLU A 396 17.25 -4.96 17.76
CA GLU A 396 18.69 -5.16 17.98
C GLU A 396 19.23 -4.38 19.20
N PRO A 397 18.69 -4.64 20.41
CA PRO A 397 19.14 -3.93 21.60
C PRO A 397 20.62 -4.24 21.86
N SER A 398 21.35 -3.26 22.38
CA SER A 398 22.72 -3.36 22.88
C SER A 398 22.80 -2.63 24.21
N THR A 399 23.32 -3.29 25.22
CA THR A 399 23.48 -2.72 26.56
C THR A 399 24.87 -2.14 26.73
N PHE A 400 24.94 -0.91 27.19
CA PHE A 400 26.16 -0.25 27.67
C PHE A 400 26.10 -0.14 29.19
N CYS A 401 27.16 -0.59 29.85
CA CYS A 401 27.35 -0.45 31.28
C CYS A 401 28.55 0.47 31.52
N CYS A 402 28.30 1.62 32.14
CA CYS A 402 29.29 2.66 32.35
C CYS A 402 29.71 2.75 33.82
N LEU A 403 30.92 3.27 34.04
CA LEU A 403 31.38 3.63 35.38
C LEU A 403 30.48 4.76 35.94
N ALA A 404 30.25 4.73 37.25
CA ALA A 404 29.37 5.66 37.96
C ALA A 404 30.00 7.03 38.23
#